data_AF-A0A8T2HK72-F1
#
_entry.id   AF-A0A8T2HK72-F1
#
_cell.length_a   1.000
_cell.length_b   1.000
_cell.length_c   1.000
_cell.angle_alpha   90.00
_cell.angle_beta   90.00
_cell.angle_gamma   90.00
#
_symmetry.space_group_name_H-M   'P 1'
#
loop_
_entity.id
_entity.type
_entity.pdbx_description
1 polymer ?
#
loop_
_entity_poly.entity_id
_entity_poly.type
_entity_poly.pdbx_seq_one_letter_code
_entity_poly.pdbx_strand_id
1 'polypeptide(L)'
;MDQPLEIEGHTTATSASAAVPPFDFKYLATHPTSWDPKSLEIPLNIRLDGCIVPSSSASEGARISFSHVVVLDGLVDDPTRQEIQRILVSTDDDGGDSNNVDGVRHLPSEKWERKTADMAGAAPTWGLRPHVLGSLLGAKQQETEDGSAASVPDAILEIQSRLVKLYPEYRIAYLPSQAIQTRTQQDTGRESDQEEEELHLQQNRTPDAKRVKLNTKDDKEILSKTKQSNTSSSNVDCTAILANAAAQGDTFRYHVDADPTSFPPSSWTQSFGEYFNGEPGKPLLITLLIYIDDRWERDWGGETLFLDATTDTGISVRPKPGRAILMEQDIVHKVNPPSSLAEGRLRLSLVWKLAFIPRNTNFNRRGGGGGEGVRLARSEWGQPTSFGSAVRVDAVKRQLLAETKSQRQQQK
;
A
#
# COMPACT_ATOMS: atom_id res chain seq x y z
N MET A 1 -49.31 35.12 -46.27
CA MET A 1 -48.55 35.99 -45.34
C MET A 1 -48.01 35.07 -44.27
N ASP A 2 -46.87 34.47 -44.57
CA ASP A 2 -46.13 33.59 -43.67
C ASP A 2 -45.15 34.42 -42.86
N GLN A 3 -45.09 34.20 -41.55
CA GLN A 3 -43.94 34.59 -40.73
C GLN A 3 -43.35 33.33 -40.10
N PRO A 4 -42.02 33.12 -40.18
CA PRO A 4 -41.37 31.99 -39.53
C PRO A 4 -41.00 32.31 -38.08
N LEU A 5 -41.13 31.29 -37.23
CA LEU A 5 -40.61 31.25 -35.85
C LEU A 5 -39.10 31.06 -35.88
N GLU A 6 -38.36 32.01 -35.29
CA GLU A 6 -36.93 31.87 -34.98
C GLU A 6 -36.77 31.00 -33.73
N ILE A 7 -35.98 29.92 -33.85
CA ILE A 7 -35.50 29.13 -32.71
C ILE A 7 -34.01 29.46 -32.56
N GLU A 8 -33.66 30.20 -31.51
CA GLU A 8 -32.28 30.51 -31.17
C GLU A 8 -31.54 29.25 -30.68
N GLY A 9 -30.47 28.89 -31.38
CA GLY A 9 -29.56 27.82 -30.98
C GLY A 9 -28.56 28.31 -29.94
N HIS A 10 -28.66 27.81 -28.71
CA HIS A 10 -27.56 27.89 -27.74
C HIS A 10 -26.49 26.86 -28.06
N THR A 11 -25.42 27.31 -28.69
CA THR A 11 -24.15 26.58 -28.81
C THR A 11 -23.45 26.59 -27.45
N THR A 12 -23.54 25.49 -26.71
CA THR A 12 -22.70 25.26 -25.52
C THR A 12 -21.25 25.06 -25.96
N ALA A 13 -20.39 26.01 -25.57
CA ALA A 13 -18.95 25.94 -25.77
C ALA A 13 -18.38 24.69 -25.07
N THR A 14 -17.75 23.82 -25.85
CA THR A 14 -16.96 22.69 -25.38
C THR A 14 -15.77 23.23 -24.61
N SER A 15 -15.77 23.11 -23.27
CA SER A 15 -14.61 23.47 -22.46
C SER A 15 -13.46 22.54 -22.84
N ALA A 16 -12.37 23.12 -23.36
CA ALA A 16 -11.14 22.40 -23.58
C ALA A 16 -10.65 21.84 -22.24
N SER A 17 -10.71 20.52 -22.08
CA SER A 17 -10.12 19.81 -20.95
C SER A 17 -8.63 20.11 -20.94
N ALA A 18 -8.17 20.95 -20.01
CA ALA A 18 -6.75 21.12 -19.75
C ALA A 18 -6.15 19.72 -19.50
N ALA A 19 -5.14 19.35 -20.28
CA ALA A 19 -4.48 18.07 -20.11
C ALA A 19 -3.85 18.04 -18.71
N VAL A 20 -4.26 17.09 -17.87
CA VAL A 20 -3.67 16.88 -16.56
C VAL A 20 -2.17 16.58 -16.77
N PRO A 21 -1.25 17.33 -16.15
CA PRO A 21 0.18 17.07 -16.29
C PRO A 21 0.51 15.64 -15.86
N PRO A 22 1.51 14.99 -16.48
CA PRO A 22 1.88 13.63 -16.14
C PRO A 22 2.30 13.56 -14.67
N PHE A 23 1.76 12.59 -13.95
CA PHE A 23 2.08 12.35 -12.54
C PHE A 23 3.56 11.96 -12.38
N ASP A 24 4.28 12.63 -11.48
CA ASP A 24 5.72 12.41 -11.28
C ASP A 24 5.98 11.21 -10.36
N PHE A 25 6.44 10.11 -10.95
CA PHE A 25 6.73 8.88 -10.23
C PHE A 25 8.24 8.70 -10.02
N LYS A 26 8.64 8.40 -8.78
CA LYS A 26 9.98 7.86 -8.49
C LYS A 26 10.02 6.38 -8.85
N TYR A 27 10.48 6.07 -10.05
CA TYR A 27 10.64 4.69 -10.52
C TYR A 27 11.75 3.96 -9.75
N LEU A 28 11.62 2.62 -9.66
CA LEU A 28 12.68 1.77 -9.11
C LEU A 28 13.95 1.89 -9.97
N ALA A 29 15.09 1.92 -9.30
CA ALA A 29 16.39 1.89 -9.96
C ALA A 29 16.71 0.44 -10.38
N THR A 30 17.44 0.27 -11.48
CA THR A 30 17.76 -1.06 -12.00
C THR A 30 19.18 -1.13 -12.54
N HIS A 31 19.77 -2.32 -12.49
CA HIS A 31 21.00 -2.69 -13.19
C HIS A 31 20.82 -4.03 -13.92
N PRO A 32 21.76 -4.40 -14.82
CA PRO A 32 21.75 -5.73 -15.40
C PRO A 32 21.88 -6.81 -14.32
N THR A 33 20.90 -7.72 -14.26
CA THR A 33 20.90 -8.89 -13.38
C THR A 33 20.88 -10.19 -14.18
N SER A 34 21.67 -11.17 -13.72
CA SER A 34 21.72 -12.52 -14.26
C SER A 34 20.54 -13.40 -13.80
N TRP A 35 19.78 -12.95 -12.80
CA TRP A 35 18.64 -13.69 -12.25
C TRP A 35 17.55 -13.95 -13.30
N ASP A 36 16.99 -15.15 -13.33
CA ASP A 36 15.95 -15.56 -14.29
C ASP A 36 14.60 -15.72 -13.57
N PRO A 37 13.52 -15.02 -13.98
CA PRO A 37 12.17 -15.26 -13.45
C PRO A 37 11.73 -16.73 -13.40
N LYS A 38 12.28 -17.59 -14.27
CA LYS A 38 11.97 -19.02 -14.29
C LYS A 38 12.55 -19.81 -13.10
N SER A 39 13.50 -19.25 -12.37
CA SER A 39 14.03 -19.89 -11.15
C SER A 39 13.14 -19.70 -9.94
N LEU A 40 12.07 -18.89 -10.05
CA LEU A 40 11.10 -18.69 -8.97
C LEU A 40 10.30 -19.94 -8.67
N GLU A 41 10.19 -20.24 -7.39
CA GLU A 41 9.16 -21.12 -6.87
C GLU A 41 7.98 -20.29 -6.38
N ILE A 42 6.75 -20.79 -6.61
CA ILE A 42 5.51 -20.12 -6.23
C ILE A 42 4.78 -20.96 -5.18
N PRO A 43 5.19 -20.96 -3.90
CA PRO A 43 4.53 -21.73 -2.84
C PRO A 43 3.05 -21.41 -2.66
N LEU A 44 2.62 -20.20 -3.01
CA LEU A 44 1.25 -19.75 -2.86
C LEU A 44 0.90 -18.74 -3.96
N ASN A 45 -0.21 -18.99 -4.64
CA ASN A 45 -0.82 -18.07 -5.61
C ASN A 45 -2.33 -18.11 -5.38
N ILE A 46 -2.86 -17.13 -4.66
CA ILE A 46 -4.25 -17.10 -4.25
C ILE A 46 -4.94 -15.79 -4.61
N ARG A 47 -6.26 -15.86 -4.64
CA ARG A 47 -7.13 -14.69 -4.68
C ARG A 47 -8.22 -14.78 -3.62
N LEU A 48 -8.54 -13.65 -3.01
CA LEU A 48 -9.57 -13.48 -1.98
C LEU A 48 -10.37 -12.20 -2.25
N ASP A 49 -11.29 -11.84 -1.36
CA ASP A 49 -12.10 -10.61 -1.43
C ASP A 49 -12.84 -10.46 -2.77
N GLY A 50 -13.44 -11.57 -3.22
CA GLY A 50 -14.20 -11.59 -4.46
C GLY A 50 -15.49 -10.78 -4.35
N CYS A 51 -15.61 -9.74 -5.16
CA CYS A 51 -16.79 -8.88 -5.19
C CYS A 51 -17.08 -8.32 -6.60
N ILE A 52 -18.23 -7.64 -6.76
CA ILE A 52 -18.54 -6.85 -7.95
C ILE A 52 -18.37 -5.39 -7.58
N VAL A 53 -17.58 -4.66 -8.36
CA VAL A 53 -17.24 -3.26 -8.10
C VAL A 53 -17.58 -2.38 -9.32
N PRO A 54 -17.92 -1.10 -9.12
CA PRO A 54 -18.00 -0.13 -10.21
C PRO A 54 -16.72 -0.09 -11.03
N SER A 55 -16.85 0.03 -12.36
CA SER A 55 -15.71 0.09 -13.26
C SER A 55 -16.02 0.93 -14.49
N SER A 56 -15.20 1.97 -14.68
CA SER A 56 -15.29 2.87 -15.84
C SER A 56 -14.83 2.21 -17.15
N SER A 57 -14.03 1.15 -17.04
CA SER A 57 -13.50 0.41 -18.19
C SER A 57 -14.41 -0.73 -18.66
N ALA A 58 -15.41 -1.12 -17.85
CA ALA A 58 -16.37 -2.17 -18.20
C ALA A 58 -17.60 -1.59 -18.93
N SER A 59 -18.05 -2.25 -20.00
CA SER A 59 -19.24 -1.83 -20.76
C SER A 59 -20.53 -1.86 -19.94
N GLU A 60 -20.59 -2.70 -18.91
CA GLU A 60 -21.73 -2.85 -18.01
C GLU A 60 -21.65 -1.89 -16.80
N GLY A 61 -20.60 -1.06 -16.71
CA GLY A 61 -20.35 -0.15 -15.59
C GLY A 61 -19.86 -0.83 -14.31
N ALA A 62 -19.68 -2.15 -14.31
CA ALA A 62 -19.18 -2.93 -13.19
C ALA A 62 -18.26 -4.07 -13.66
N ARG A 63 -17.37 -4.52 -12.77
CA ARG A 63 -16.49 -5.67 -12.99
C ARG A 63 -16.43 -6.57 -11.76
N ILE A 64 -16.04 -7.83 -11.98
CA ILE A 64 -15.60 -8.68 -10.87
C ILE A 64 -14.21 -8.21 -10.44
N SER A 65 -14.03 -8.02 -9.15
CA SER A 65 -12.73 -7.76 -8.52
C SER A 65 -12.34 -8.91 -7.59
N PHE A 66 -11.05 -9.14 -7.49
CA PHE A 66 -10.42 -10.01 -6.50
C PHE A 66 -9.13 -9.34 -6.07
N SER A 67 -8.74 -9.54 -4.83
CA SER A 67 -7.41 -9.18 -4.34
C SER A 67 -6.48 -10.39 -4.38
N HIS A 68 -5.21 -10.18 -4.70
CA HIS A 68 -4.24 -11.26 -4.91
C HIS A 68 -3.10 -11.24 -3.88
N VAL A 69 -2.70 -12.44 -3.45
CA VAL A 69 -1.48 -12.68 -2.67
C VAL A 69 -0.66 -13.76 -3.38
N VAL A 70 0.61 -13.45 -3.62
CA VAL A 70 1.57 -14.39 -4.19
C VAL A 70 2.79 -14.48 -3.28
N VAL A 71 3.17 -15.71 -2.91
CA VAL A 71 4.41 -15.99 -2.18
C VAL A 71 5.44 -16.49 -3.17
N LEU A 72 6.63 -15.89 -3.09
CA LEU A 72 7.76 -16.14 -3.98
C LEU A 72 8.95 -16.64 -3.17
N ASP A 73 9.46 -17.81 -3.50
CA ASP A 73 10.77 -18.29 -3.05
C ASP A 73 11.75 -18.16 -4.22
N GLY A 74 12.96 -17.62 -3.97
CA GLY A 74 13.99 -17.41 -5.00
C GLY A 74 14.03 -16.01 -5.62
N LEU A 75 13.14 -15.08 -5.23
CA LEU A 75 13.27 -13.66 -5.61
C LEU A 75 14.52 -13.05 -4.95
N VAL A 76 14.73 -13.34 -3.67
CA VAL A 76 15.91 -12.94 -2.91
C VAL A 76 16.72 -14.20 -2.62
N ASP A 77 17.95 -14.24 -3.13
CA ASP A 77 18.89 -15.31 -2.81
C ASP A 77 19.64 -15.02 -1.51
N ASP A 78 20.38 -16.01 -1.02
CA ASP A 78 21.11 -15.89 0.23
C ASP A 78 22.17 -14.77 0.23
N PRO A 79 22.99 -14.58 -0.82
CA PRO A 79 23.92 -13.45 -0.86
C PRO A 79 23.22 -12.09 -0.74
N THR A 80 22.14 -11.88 -1.50
CA THR A 80 21.34 -10.64 -1.46
C THR A 80 20.72 -10.44 -0.08
N ARG A 81 20.18 -11.51 0.51
CA ARG A 81 19.59 -11.48 1.86
C ARG A 81 20.62 -11.13 2.92
N GLN A 82 21.80 -11.75 2.89
CA GLN A 82 22.88 -11.50 3.84
C GLN A 82 23.40 -10.05 3.75
N GLU A 83 23.51 -9.51 2.53
CA GLU A 83 23.86 -8.11 2.30
C GLU A 83 22.87 -7.16 2.98
N ILE A 84 21.57 -7.38 2.77
CA ILE A 84 20.51 -6.59 3.43
C ILE A 84 20.62 -6.75 4.94
N GLN A 85 20.79 -7.98 5.41
CA GLN A 85 20.91 -8.27 6.83
C GLN A 85 22.10 -7.52 7.48
N ARG A 86 23.23 -7.38 6.76
CA ARG A 86 24.40 -6.61 7.19
C ARG A 86 24.11 -5.11 7.23
N ILE A 87 23.49 -4.58 6.16
CA ILE A 87 23.09 -3.16 6.09
C ILE A 87 22.19 -2.81 7.28
N LEU A 88 21.23 -3.68 7.60
CA LEU A 88 20.22 -3.41 8.63
C LEU A 88 20.69 -3.65 10.06
N VAL A 89 21.62 -4.60 10.30
CA VAL A 89 21.89 -5.08 11.67
C VAL A 89 23.37 -5.05 12.06
N SER A 90 24.32 -4.89 11.14
CA SER A 90 25.72 -4.72 11.53
C SER A 90 25.98 -3.29 12.03
N THR A 91 26.84 -3.15 13.04
CA THR A 91 27.47 -1.88 13.41
C THR A 91 28.75 -1.70 12.59
N ASP A 92 29.18 -0.46 12.37
CA ASP A 92 30.44 -0.19 11.64
C ASP A 92 31.69 -0.53 12.48
N ASP A 93 31.53 -0.78 13.79
CA ASP A 93 32.60 -1.04 14.76
C ASP A 93 32.86 -2.55 15.03
N ASP A 94 32.04 -3.46 14.51
CA ASP A 94 32.19 -4.89 14.83
C ASP A 94 33.17 -5.61 13.89
N GLY A 95 34.46 -5.44 14.20
CA GLY A 95 35.49 -6.40 13.85
C GLY A 95 35.27 -7.74 14.56
N GLY A 96 34.29 -8.52 14.10
CA GLY A 96 34.07 -9.91 14.52
C GLY A 96 33.11 -10.13 15.69
N ASP A 97 32.00 -10.79 15.38
CA ASP A 97 31.28 -11.77 16.22
C ASP A 97 30.67 -11.35 17.59
N SER A 98 30.58 -10.07 17.94
CA SER A 98 30.10 -9.64 19.27
C SER A 98 28.58 -9.50 19.43
N ASN A 99 27.80 -9.38 18.35
CA ASN A 99 26.35 -9.06 18.43
C ASN A 99 25.42 -10.26 18.66
N ASN A 100 25.97 -11.44 18.98
CA ASN A 100 25.23 -12.69 19.09
C ASN A 100 25.53 -13.43 20.40
N VAL A 101 25.60 -12.70 21.51
CA VAL A 101 25.59 -13.34 22.84
C VAL A 101 24.21 -13.97 23.03
N ASP A 102 24.17 -15.29 23.22
CA ASP A 102 22.96 -16.10 23.47
C ASP A 102 21.95 -16.24 22.31
N GLY A 103 22.32 -15.86 21.08
CA GLY A 103 21.44 -15.98 19.90
C GLY A 103 20.26 -15.00 19.88
N VAL A 104 20.27 -14.02 20.78
CA VAL A 104 19.34 -12.88 20.80
C VAL A 104 20.01 -11.73 20.08
N ARG A 105 19.46 -11.37 18.92
CA ARG A 105 20.02 -10.33 18.06
C ARG A 105 19.70 -8.95 18.62
N HIS A 106 20.73 -8.22 19.07
CA HIS A 106 20.56 -6.81 19.42
C HIS A 106 20.45 -5.95 18.15
N LEU A 107 19.44 -5.09 18.10
CA LEU A 107 19.31 -4.13 17.01
C LEU A 107 20.20 -2.91 17.29
N PRO A 108 21.02 -2.47 16.33
CA PRO A 108 21.83 -1.28 16.51
C PRO A 108 20.96 -0.05 16.71
N SER A 109 21.15 0.64 17.84
CA SER A 109 20.28 1.76 18.27
C SER A 109 20.36 2.97 17.36
N GLU A 110 21.46 3.09 16.61
CA GLU A 110 21.68 4.09 15.58
C GLU A 110 20.89 3.79 14.30
N LYS A 111 20.46 2.54 14.07
CA LYS A 111 19.66 2.15 12.90
C LYS A 111 18.18 1.94 13.23
N TRP A 112 17.89 1.43 14.43
CA TRP A 112 16.54 1.04 14.84
C TRP A 112 16.02 1.90 15.99
N GLU A 113 14.70 2.07 16.04
CA GLU A 113 14.02 2.66 17.18
C GLU A 113 12.64 2.01 17.42
N ARG A 114 12.23 1.94 18.69
CA ARG A 114 10.92 1.42 19.10
C ARG A 114 9.86 2.53 19.13
N LYS A 115 9.61 3.13 17.97
CA LYS A 115 8.64 4.22 17.78
C LYS A 115 7.74 4.04 16.55
N THR A 116 7.94 2.96 15.81
CA THR A 116 7.14 2.69 14.60
C THR A 116 5.79 2.15 15.03
N ALA A 117 4.70 2.57 14.39
CA ALA A 117 3.37 2.06 14.67
C ALA A 117 2.63 1.89 13.35
N ASP A 118 1.98 0.74 13.15
CA ASP A 118 1.25 0.44 11.91
C ASP A 118 0.08 1.39 11.67
N MET A 119 -0.47 1.96 12.75
CA MET A 119 -1.58 2.92 12.68
C MET A 119 -1.58 3.85 13.89
N ALA A 120 -2.30 4.96 13.76
CA ALA A 120 -2.49 5.91 14.85
C ALA A 120 -3.06 5.20 16.09
N GLY A 121 -2.38 5.37 17.23
CA GLY A 121 -2.76 4.77 18.52
C GLY A 121 -2.42 3.29 18.69
N ALA A 122 -1.70 2.66 17.75
CA ALA A 122 -1.12 1.34 17.97
C ALA A 122 0.09 1.41 18.92
N ALA A 123 0.42 0.27 19.53
CA ALA A 123 1.61 0.16 20.37
C ALA A 123 2.87 0.30 19.49
N PRO A 124 3.91 1.00 19.97
CA PRO A 124 5.13 1.16 19.19
C PRO A 124 5.91 -0.15 19.10
N THR A 125 6.40 -0.45 17.91
CA THR A 125 7.23 -1.58 17.53
C THR A 125 8.57 -1.08 16.99
N TRP A 126 9.49 -2.01 16.74
CA TRP A 126 10.79 -1.69 16.17
C TRP A 126 10.70 -1.42 14.68
N GLY A 127 11.17 -0.24 14.26
CA GLY A 127 11.41 0.04 12.86
C GLY A 127 12.70 0.83 12.64
N LEU A 128 13.07 0.97 11.37
CA LEU A 128 14.26 1.71 10.99
C LEU A 128 14.06 3.21 11.16
N ARG A 129 15.14 3.89 11.55
CA ARG A 129 15.16 5.34 11.62
C ARG A 129 15.10 5.96 10.21
N PRO A 130 14.53 7.17 10.07
CA PRO A 130 14.34 7.82 8.77
C PRO A 130 15.60 7.95 7.91
N HIS A 131 16.78 8.19 8.52
CA HIS A 131 18.02 8.33 7.75
C HIS A 131 18.46 7.00 7.11
N VAL A 132 18.23 5.85 7.76
CA VAL A 132 18.50 4.53 7.18
C VAL A 132 17.52 4.24 6.05
N LEU A 133 16.24 4.55 6.22
CA LEU A 133 15.26 4.43 5.14
C LEU A 133 15.65 5.30 3.93
N GLY A 134 16.15 6.51 4.19
CA GLY A 134 16.69 7.41 3.17
C GLY A 134 17.85 6.78 2.40
N SER A 135 18.81 6.16 3.08
CA SER A 135 19.97 5.54 2.41
C SER A 135 19.56 4.33 1.56
N LEU A 136 18.60 3.52 2.00
CA LEU A 136 18.04 2.43 1.18
C LEU A 136 17.36 2.94 -0.11
N LEU A 137 16.88 4.18 -0.11
CA LEU A 137 16.25 4.84 -1.25
C LEU A 137 17.22 5.66 -2.12
N GLY A 138 18.52 5.65 -1.80
CA GLY A 138 19.55 6.48 -2.44
C GLY A 138 19.36 7.98 -2.18
N ALA A 139 18.73 8.36 -1.07
CA ALA A 139 18.62 9.76 -0.68
C ALA A 139 19.97 10.25 -0.15
N LYS A 140 20.39 11.46 -0.55
CA LYS A 140 21.59 12.11 -0.01
C LYS A 140 21.41 12.33 1.49
N GLN A 141 22.16 11.60 2.30
CA GLN A 141 22.66 12.18 3.54
C GLN A 141 23.75 13.17 3.11
N GLN A 142 23.84 14.34 3.77
CA GLN A 142 24.77 15.46 3.49
C GLN A 142 25.93 15.15 2.54
N GLU A 143 26.11 16.00 1.52
CA GLU A 143 27.21 15.93 0.54
C GLU A 143 28.48 15.37 1.17
N THR A 144 28.82 14.13 0.82
CA THR A 144 30.12 13.57 1.16
C THR A 144 31.18 14.49 0.57
N GLU A 145 32.27 14.72 1.30
CA GLU A 145 33.34 15.64 0.87
C GLU A 145 33.95 15.28 -0.50
N ASP A 146 33.71 14.06 -0.98
CA ASP A 146 34.15 13.55 -2.27
C ASP A 146 33.19 13.83 -3.45
N GLY A 147 32.02 14.42 -3.19
CA GLY A 147 31.02 14.74 -4.21
C GLY A 147 30.38 13.53 -4.90
N SER A 148 30.60 12.31 -4.40
CA SER A 148 29.99 11.10 -4.95
C SER A 148 28.49 11.06 -4.61
N ALA A 149 27.64 10.75 -5.59
CA ALA A 149 26.21 10.66 -5.36
C ALA A 149 25.90 9.39 -4.55
N ALA A 150 25.15 9.52 -3.44
CA ALA A 150 24.65 8.37 -2.70
C ALA A 150 23.86 7.43 -3.63
N SER A 151 24.33 6.19 -3.76
CA SER A 151 23.68 5.16 -4.57
C SER A 151 22.78 4.28 -3.69
N VAL A 152 21.76 3.70 -4.33
CA VAL A 152 20.97 2.62 -3.72
C VAL A 152 21.92 1.44 -3.46
N PRO A 153 21.89 0.79 -2.28
CA PRO A 153 22.74 -0.36 -2.01
C PRO A 153 22.54 -1.49 -3.02
N ASP A 154 23.61 -2.19 -3.40
CA ASP A 154 23.58 -3.18 -4.47
C ASP A 154 22.52 -4.27 -4.29
N ALA A 155 22.33 -4.80 -3.07
CA ALA A 155 21.30 -5.80 -2.82
C ALA A 155 19.87 -5.27 -2.96
N ILE A 156 19.65 -4.00 -2.62
CA ILE A 156 18.37 -3.33 -2.82
C ILE A 156 18.14 -3.11 -4.32
N LEU A 157 19.18 -2.71 -5.05
CA LEU A 157 19.15 -2.51 -6.50
C LEU A 157 18.91 -3.84 -7.26
N GLU A 158 19.48 -4.94 -6.77
CA GLU A 158 19.28 -6.28 -7.31
C GLU A 158 17.82 -6.73 -7.14
N ILE A 159 17.21 -6.56 -5.97
CA ILE A 159 15.78 -6.86 -5.75
C ILE A 159 14.90 -6.04 -6.69
N GLN A 160 15.16 -4.73 -6.83
CA GLN A 160 14.42 -3.85 -7.72
C GLN A 160 14.55 -4.31 -9.18
N SER A 161 15.75 -4.69 -9.60
CA SER A 161 16.03 -5.19 -10.95
C SER A 161 15.31 -6.50 -11.24
N ARG A 162 15.31 -7.43 -10.28
CA ARG A 162 14.56 -8.70 -10.37
C ARG A 162 13.06 -8.45 -10.45
N LEU A 163 12.52 -7.55 -9.64
CA LEU A 163 11.10 -7.21 -9.66
C LEU A 163 10.67 -6.57 -10.99
N VAL A 164 11.46 -5.64 -11.53
CA VAL A 164 11.20 -5.04 -12.85
C VAL A 164 11.33 -6.07 -13.97
N LYS A 165 12.30 -6.98 -13.89
CA LYS A 165 12.45 -8.10 -14.83
C LYS A 165 11.30 -9.10 -14.73
N LEU A 166 10.74 -9.29 -13.53
CA LEU A 166 9.60 -10.15 -13.28
C LEU A 166 8.30 -9.58 -13.86
N TYR A 167 8.20 -8.25 -13.99
CA TYR A 167 6.99 -7.55 -14.40
C TYR A 167 7.26 -6.56 -15.55
N PRO A 168 7.74 -7.05 -16.72
CA PRO A 168 8.18 -6.19 -17.82
C PRO A 168 7.05 -5.34 -18.43
N GLU A 169 5.78 -5.73 -18.23
CA GLU A 169 4.59 -5.02 -18.69
C GLU A 169 4.27 -3.77 -17.86
N TYR A 170 4.94 -3.57 -16.72
CA TYR A 170 4.79 -2.41 -15.86
C TYR A 170 6.05 -1.53 -15.85
N ARG A 171 5.85 -0.25 -15.50
CA ARG A 171 6.89 0.58 -14.89
C ARG A 171 6.60 0.59 -13.40
N ILE A 172 7.56 0.17 -12.59
CA ILE A 172 7.36 0.05 -11.15
C ILE A 172 7.95 1.27 -10.47
N ALA A 173 7.17 1.91 -9.61
CA ALA A 173 7.55 3.05 -8.83
C ALA A 173 7.29 2.81 -7.35
N TYR A 174 7.99 3.56 -6.52
CA TYR A 174 7.60 3.71 -5.12
C TYR A 174 6.22 4.37 -5.02
N LEU A 175 5.41 3.95 -4.05
CA LEU A 175 4.14 4.61 -3.78
C LEU A 175 4.41 6.05 -3.31
N PRO A 176 3.84 7.08 -3.97
CA PRO A 176 4.16 8.48 -3.71
C PRO A 176 3.29 9.01 -2.54
N SER A 177 3.63 8.62 -1.32
CA SER A 177 2.85 8.96 -0.11
C SER A 177 2.51 10.43 0.05
N GLN A 178 3.49 11.31 -0.20
CA GLN A 178 3.28 12.75 -0.11
C GLN A 178 2.20 13.23 -1.09
N ALA A 179 2.14 12.65 -2.28
CA ALA A 179 1.15 12.98 -3.30
C ALA A 179 -0.24 12.39 -3.01
N ILE A 180 -0.34 11.41 -2.10
CA ILE A 180 -1.60 10.84 -1.62
C ILE A 180 -2.12 11.62 -0.40
N GLN A 181 -1.22 12.06 0.48
CA GLN A 181 -1.56 12.65 1.78
C GLN A 181 -1.75 14.17 1.75
N THR A 182 -1.09 14.86 0.81
CA THR A 182 -1.18 16.32 0.72
C THR A 182 -2.55 16.70 0.19
N ARG A 183 -3.42 17.23 1.06
CA ARG A 183 -4.65 17.91 0.62
C ARG A 183 -4.26 19.06 -0.31
N THR A 184 -4.90 19.13 -1.46
CA THR A 184 -4.65 20.25 -2.38
C THR A 184 -5.18 21.52 -1.71
N GLN A 185 -4.35 22.56 -1.60
CA GLN A 185 -4.67 23.83 -0.92
C GLN A 185 -5.89 24.59 -1.48
N GLN A 186 -6.60 24.04 -2.46
CA GLN A 186 -7.77 24.68 -3.08
C GLN A 186 -9.08 24.50 -2.28
N ASP A 187 -9.17 23.53 -1.35
CA ASP A 187 -10.38 23.35 -0.52
C ASP A 187 -10.32 24.03 0.85
N THR A 188 -9.12 24.38 1.34
CA THR A 188 -8.98 25.03 2.66
C THR A 188 -9.46 26.48 2.70
N GLY A 189 -9.80 27.08 1.56
CA GLY A 189 -10.36 28.43 1.48
C GLY A 189 -11.88 28.49 1.29
N ARG A 190 -12.59 27.35 1.22
CA ARG A 190 -14.06 27.33 1.12
C ARG A 190 -14.74 26.78 2.37
N GLU A 191 -14.12 25.83 3.07
CA GLU A 191 -14.66 25.29 4.32
C GLU A 191 -14.46 26.26 5.50
N SER A 192 -13.35 27.01 5.55
CA SER A 192 -13.10 28.00 6.60
C SER A 192 -14.13 29.14 6.59
N ASP A 193 -14.52 29.58 5.39
CA ASP A 193 -15.40 30.73 5.23
C ASP A 193 -16.87 30.34 5.49
N GLN A 194 -17.25 29.09 5.22
CA GLN A 194 -18.59 28.58 5.53
C GLN A 194 -18.76 28.23 7.02
N GLU A 195 -17.74 27.66 7.67
CA GLU A 195 -17.80 27.40 9.13
C GLU A 195 -17.77 28.70 9.95
N GLU A 196 -17.00 29.73 9.54
CA GLU A 196 -17.02 31.04 10.22
C GLU A 196 -18.35 31.77 10.03
N GLU A 197 -18.99 31.68 8.85
CA GLU A 197 -20.28 32.33 8.58
C GLU A 197 -21.44 31.63 9.34
N GLU A 198 -21.41 30.30 9.47
CA GLU A 198 -22.42 29.54 10.20
C GLU A 198 -22.29 29.69 11.74
N LEU A 199 -21.06 29.83 12.27
CA LEU A 199 -20.81 30.19 13.68
C LEU A 199 -21.25 31.62 14.01
N HIS A 200 -21.07 32.57 13.08
CA HIS A 200 -21.53 33.95 13.27
C HIS A 200 -23.06 34.08 13.22
N LEU A 201 -23.75 33.23 12.46
CA LEU A 201 -25.21 33.18 12.39
C LEU A 201 -25.86 32.50 13.61
N GLN A 202 -25.19 31.51 14.23
CA GLN A 202 -25.68 30.86 15.46
C GLN A 202 -25.51 31.71 16.73
N GLN A 203 -24.48 32.56 16.82
CA GLN A 203 -24.29 33.44 17.98
C GLN A 203 -25.30 34.58 18.09
N ASN A 204 -26.03 34.90 17.02
CA ASN A 204 -27.01 36.00 17.01
C ASN A 204 -28.46 35.55 17.26
N ARG A 205 -28.71 34.28 17.63
CA ARG A 205 -30.04 33.78 17.97
C ARG A 205 -30.04 33.00 19.28
N THR A 206 -30.11 33.71 20.40
CA THR A 206 -30.83 33.23 21.59
C THR A 206 -31.10 34.39 22.58
N PRO A 207 -32.36 34.59 23.02
CA PRO A 207 -32.69 35.52 24.09
C PRO A 207 -32.63 34.83 25.47
N ASP A 208 -32.18 35.61 26.46
CA ASP A 208 -32.42 35.52 27.90
C ASP A 208 -32.69 34.16 28.57
N ALA A 209 -31.71 33.68 29.35
CA ALA A 209 -31.98 33.17 30.71
C ALA A 209 -30.71 32.98 31.56
N LYS A 210 -30.71 33.66 32.72
CA LYS A 210 -30.11 33.29 34.02
C LYS A 210 -28.59 33.13 34.11
N ARG A 211 -27.99 34.28 34.43
CA ARG A 211 -26.66 34.50 35.01
C ARG A 211 -26.47 33.74 36.34
N VAL A 212 -25.76 32.61 36.32
CA VAL A 212 -25.13 32.02 37.51
C VAL A 212 -23.69 32.53 37.59
N LYS A 213 -23.37 33.24 38.67
CA LYS A 213 -22.00 33.69 38.97
C LYS A 213 -21.21 32.51 39.56
N LEU A 214 -20.25 31.98 38.82
CA LEU A 214 -19.18 31.15 39.36
C LEU A 214 -17.90 31.99 39.46
N ASN A 215 -17.30 31.91 40.64
CA ASN A 215 -16.25 32.78 41.13
C ASN A 215 -15.16 31.89 41.73
N THR A 216 -14.20 31.45 40.92
CA THR A 216 -12.92 30.88 41.38
C THR A 216 -11.87 31.00 40.27
N LYS A 217 -10.63 31.31 40.66
CA LYS A 217 -9.48 31.57 39.79
C LYS A 217 -8.89 30.31 39.13
N ASP A 218 -9.47 29.13 39.38
CA ASP A 218 -8.88 27.85 39.02
C ASP A 218 -9.37 27.26 37.68
N ASP A 219 -10.40 27.86 37.05
CA ASP A 219 -10.94 27.35 35.78
C ASP A 219 -10.24 27.92 34.52
N LYS A 220 -9.36 28.91 34.69
CA LYS A 220 -8.59 29.48 33.57
C LYS A 220 -7.35 28.66 33.19
N GLU A 221 -6.92 27.73 34.03
CA GLU A 221 -5.78 26.84 33.73
C GLU A 221 -6.21 25.55 33.02
N ILE A 222 -7.49 25.19 33.10
CA ILE A 222 -8.05 24.03 32.37
C ILE A 222 -8.43 24.46 30.95
N LEU A 223 -8.94 25.68 30.73
CA LEU A 223 -9.32 26.17 29.40
C LEU A 223 -8.12 26.56 28.50
N SER A 224 -6.93 26.77 29.06
CA SER A 224 -5.70 27.04 28.28
C SER A 224 -4.97 25.76 27.85
N LYS A 225 -5.21 24.62 28.52
CA LYS A 225 -4.67 23.31 28.14
C LYS A 225 -5.54 22.55 27.12
N THR A 226 -6.80 22.95 26.94
CA THR A 226 -7.71 22.35 25.92
C THR A 226 -7.61 23.01 24.53
N LYS A 227 -6.83 24.10 24.37
CA LYS A 227 -6.64 24.78 23.08
C LYS A 227 -5.39 24.34 22.29
N GLN A 228 -4.69 23.30 22.73
CA GLN A 228 -3.47 22.79 22.07
C GLN A 228 -3.56 21.33 21.61
N SER A 229 -4.75 20.73 21.53
CA SER A 229 -4.89 19.30 21.23
C SER A 229 -6.02 18.95 20.27
N ASN A 230 -6.18 19.67 19.15
CA ASN A 230 -7.07 19.20 18.09
C ASN A 230 -6.73 19.82 16.73
N THR A 231 -5.62 19.37 16.15
CA THR A 231 -5.46 19.15 14.69
C THR A 231 -4.38 18.09 14.48
N SER A 232 -4.49 16.93 15.15
CA SER A 232 -3.75 15.75 14.67
C SER A 232 -4.54 15.18 13.51
N SER A 233 -4.35 15.75 12.31
CA SER A 233 -4.64 14.98 11.10
C SER A 233 -3.89 13.67 11.25
N SER A 234 -4.61 12.55 11.25
CA SER A 234 -4.04 11.22 11.26
C SER A 234 -3.21 11.06 9.98
N ASN A 235 -1.96 11.50 10.01
CA ASN A 235 -0.99 11.20 8.98
C ASN A 235 -0.77 9.70 9.03
N VAL A 236 -1.43 8.98 8.13
CA VAL A 236 -1.03 7.62 7.79
C VAL A 236 0.43 7.72 7.38
N ASP A 237 1.34 6.94 7.96
CA ASP A 237 2.72 6.91 7.50
C ASP A 237 2.80 5.99 6.27
N CYS A 238 2.78 6.57 5.07
CA CYS A 238 2.91 5.80 3.83
C CYS A 238 4.37 5.78 3.35
N THR A 239 5.36 5.72 4.23
CA THR A 239 6.76 5.64 3.78
C THR A 239 6.94 4.49 2.78
N ALA A 240 7.60 4.80 1.65
CA ALA A 240 7.69 3.93 0.48
C ALA A 240 8.49 2.64 0.72
N ILE A 241 9.40 2.66 1.69
CA ILE A 241 10.11 1.50 2.21
C ILE A 241 10.10 1.56 3.73
N LEU A 242 9.90 0.42 4.38
CA LEU A 242 9.94 0.29 5.83
C LEU A 242 10.53 -1.06 6.20
N ALA A 243 11.14 -1.15 7.38
CA ALA A 243 11.50 -2.45 7.94
C ALA A 243 10.94 -2.56 9.36
N ASN A 244 10.52 -3.77 9.70
CA ASN A 244 9.94 -4.11 10.99
C ASN A 244 10.75 -5.24 11.62
N ALA A 245 10.96 -5.15 12.93
CA ALA A 245 11.57 -6.20 13.74
C ALA A 245 10.60 -6.62 14.85
N ALA A 246 9.66 -7.50 14.50
CA ALA A 246 8.62 -7.92 15.43
C ALA A 246 9.22 -8.76 16.57
N ALA A 247 8.91 -8.40 17.81
CA ALA A 247 9.35 -9.07 19.02
C ALA A 247 8.20 -9.84 19.69
N GLN A 248 8.55 -10.81 20.53
CA GLN A 248 7.57 -11.47 21.39
C GLN A 248 6.85 -10.43 22.25
N GLY A 249 5.51 -10.49 22.28
CA GLY A 249 4.66 -9.59 23.06
C GLY A 249 4.27 -8.29 22.32
N ASP A 250 4.82 -8.02 21.14
CA ASP A 250 4.31 -6.95 20.29
C ASP A 250 2.86 -7.22 19.87
N THR A 251 2.10 -6.16 19.62
CA THR A 251 0.70 -6.25 19.22
C THR A 251 0.50 -5.52 17.89
N PHE A 252 0.10 -6.28 16.86
CA PHE A 252 -0.22 -5.73 15.54
C PHE A 252 -1.72 -5.87 15.28
N ARG A 253 -2.31 -4.87 14.63
CA ARG A 253 -3.74 -4.84 14.29
C ARG A 253 -3.93 -5.15 12.81
N TYR A 254 -5.10 -5.67 12.48
CA TYR A 254 -5.52 -5.76 11.08
C TYR A 254 -5.63 -4.37 10.46
N HIS A 255 -5.04 -4.21 9.27
CA HIS A 255 -5.07 -2.97 8.51
C HIS A 255 -4.92 -3.27 7.01
N VAL A 256 -5.12 -2.23 6.19
CA VAL A 256 -4.75 -2.22 4.77
C VAL A 256 -3.59 -1.25 4.60
N ASP A 257 -2.73 -1.48 3.61
CA ASP A 257 -1.57 -0.64 3.36
C ASP A 257 -1.94 0.64 2.62
N ALA A 258 -2.81 0.52 1.63
CA ALA A 258 -3.37 1.62 0.86
C ALA A 258 -4.59 1.13 0.05
N ASP A 259 -5.67 1.91 0.08
CA ASP A 259 -6.90 1.66 -0.67
C ASP A 259 -7.22 2.88 -1.54
N PRO A 260 -7.11 2.79 -2.88
CA PRO A 260 -7.37 3.92 -3.77
C PRO A 260 -8.83 4.39 -3.79
N THR A 261 -9.77 3.62 -3.21
CA THR A 261 -11.16 4.08 -3.02
C THR A 261 -11.32 4.98 -1.80
N SER A 262 -10.33 4.97 -0.90
CA SER A 262 -10.37 5.66 0.40
C SER A 262 -9.34 6.81 0.50
N PHE A 263 -8.66 7.15 -0.59
CA PHE A 263 -7.67 8.24 -0.58
C PHE A 263 -8.33 9.62 -0.50
N PRO A 264 -7.76 10.56 0.27
CA PRO A 264 -8.29 11.92 0.35
C PRO A 264 -8.06 12.70 -0.96
N PRO A 265 -8.78 13.82 -1.17
CA PRO A 265 -8.49 14.77 -2.25
C PRO A 265 -7.01 15.18 -2.27
N SER A 266 -6.31 14.85 -3.35
CA SER A 266 -4.85 14.93 -3.46
C SER A 266 -4.42 14.97 -4.93
N SER A 267 -3.13 15.18 -5.22
CA SER A 267 -2.64 15.13 -6.61
C SER A 267 -2.79 13.74 -7.22
N TRP A 268 -2.79 12.69 -6.39
CA TRP A 268 -3.11 11.33 -6.80
C TRP A 268 -4.56 11.23 -7.29
N THR A 269 -5.54 11.59 -6.45
CA THR A 269 -6.96 11.48 -6.81
C THR A 269 -7.35 12.44 -7.92
N GLN A 270 -6.67 13.57 -8.10
CA GLN A 270 -6.81 14.41 -9.30
C GLN A 270 -6.34 13.70 -10.59
N SER A 271 -5.24 12.95 -10.52
CA SER A 271 -4.66 12.29 -11.69
C SER A 271 -5.36 10.98 -12.04
N PHE A 272 -5.79 10.23 -11.03
CA PHE A 272 -6.30 8.87 -11.20
C PHE A 272 -7.77 8.70 -10.80
N GLY A 273 -8.37 9.68 -10.13
CA GLY A 273 -9.69 9.53 -9.52
C GLY A 273 -9.68 8.53 -8.37
N GLU A 274 -10.87 8.26 -7.84
CA GLU A 274 -11.13 7.11 -6.99
C GLU A 274 -11.33 5.87 -7.89
N TYR A 275 -10.71 4.76 -7.51
CA TYR A 275 -10.86 3.50 -8.25
C TYR A 275 -10.57 2.30 -7.36
N PHE A 276 -11.19 1.17 -7.68
CA PHE A 276 -10.86 -0.11 -7.04
C PHE A 276 -9.53 -0.62 -7.57
N ASN A 277 -8.65 -1.10 -6.68
CA ASN A 277 -7.36 -1.64 -7.08
C ASN A 277 -7.52 -2.72 -8.18
N GLY A 278 -6.59 -2.75 -9.13
CA GLY A 278 -6.70 -3.56 -10.35
C GLY A 278 -7.64 -3.00 -11.44
N GLU A 279 -8.16 -1.77 -11.32
CA GLU A 279 -8.92 -1.13 -12.41
C GLU A 279 -8.05 -1.00 -13.67
N PRO A 280 -8.51 -1.52 -14.82
CA PRO A 280 -7.77 -1.45 -16.07
C PRO A 280 -7.35 -0.03 -16.47
N GLY A 281 -6.04 0.15 -16.70
CA GLY A 281 -5.44 1.43 -17.06
C GLY A 281 -5.13 2.35 -15.88
N LYS A 282 -5.44 1.95 -14.65
CA LYS A 282 -5.00 2.64 -13.42
C LYS A 282 -3.74 1.96 -12.84
N PRO A 283 -2.97 2.65 -12.00
CA PRO A 283 -1.87 2.01 -11.26
C PRO A 283 -2.38 0.89 -10.34
N LEU A 284 -1.69 -0.25 -10.33
CA LEU A 284 -1.93 -1.31 -9.36
C LEU A 284 -1.05 -1.09 -8.13
N LEU A 285 -1.66 -1.02 -6.95
CA LEU A 285 -0.94 -0.78 -5.71
C LEU A 285 -0.55 -2.12 -5.07
N ILE A 286 0.76 -2.34 -4.94
CA ILE A 286 1.36 -3.61 -4.50
C ILE A 286 2.29 -3.39 -3.33
N THR A 287 2.21 -4.24 -2.31
CA THR A 287 3.25 -4.36 -1.29
C THR A 287 4.15 -5.55 -1.60
N LEU A 288 5.47 -5.32 -1.55
CA LEU A 288 6.49 -6.37 -1.50
C LEU A 288 7.01 -6.48 -0.08
N LEU A 289 6.80 -7.61 0.59
CA LEU A 289 7.35 -7.93 1.91
C LEU A 289 8.38 -9.04 1.78
N ILE A 290 9.55 -8.89 2.39
CA ILE A 290 10.63 -9.88 2.35
C ILE A 290 11.07 -10.22 3.76
N TYR A 291 11.17 -11.51 4.07
CA TYR A 291 11.73 -12.00 5.33
C TYR A 291 13.26 -12.09 5.24
N ILE A 292 13.96 -11.41 6.16
CA ILE A 292 15.42 -11.21 6.06
C ILE A 292 16.21 -12.12 7.00
N ASP A 293 15.55 -12.70 8.01
CA ASP A 293 16.17 -13.65 8.94
C ASP A 293 16.89 -14.78 8.20
N ASP A 294 18.03 -15.20 8.73
CA ASP A 294 18.83 -16.31 8.21
C ASP A 294 18.25 -17.69 8.55
N ARG A 295 17.45 -17.74 9.60
CA ARG A 295 16.72 -18.92 10.04
C ARG A 295 15.42 -18.50 10.70
N TRP A 296 14.34 -19.22 10.38
CA TRP A 296 13.08 -19.10 11.10
C TRP A 296 12.39 -20.45 11.23
N GLU A 297 12.27 -20.93 12.46
CA GLU A 297 11.67 -22.24 12.73
C GLU A 297 10.15 -22.21 12.62
N ARG A 298 9.57 -23.40 12.47
CA ARG A 298 8.12 -23.55 12.29
C ARG A 298 7.33 -23.04 13.50
N ASP A 299 7.80 -23.34 14.70
CA ASP A 299 7.05 -23.11 15.94
C ASP A 299 7.34 -21.75 16.58
N TRP A 300 8.18 -20.92 15.94
CA TRP A 300 8.53 -19.57 16.38
C TRP A 300 7.42 -18.53 16.11
N GLY A 301 6.35 -18.89 15.42
CA GLY A 301 5.27 -17.96 15.06
C GLY A 301 5.73 -16.90 14.05
N GLY A 302 5.24 -15.67 14.17
CA GLY A 302 5.69 -14.55 13.32
C GLY A 302 5.01 -14.47 11.94
N GLU A 303 3.92 -15.21 11.71
CA GLU A 303 3.26 -15.28 10.41
C GLU A 303 2.67 -13.93 9.99
N THR A 304 2.72 -13.62 8.69
CA THR A 304 1.85 -12.61 8.09
C THR A 304 0.50 -13.27 7.77
N LEU A 305 -0.57 -12.72 8.30
CA LEU A 305 -1.94 -13.17 8.09
C LEU A 305 -2.67 -12.24 7.12
N PHE A 306 -3.40 -12.82 6.17
CA PHE A 306 -4.29 -12.10 5.26
C PHE A 306 -5.72 -12.57 5.52
N LEU A 307 -6.65 -11.64 5.61
CA LEU A 307 -8.03 -11.88 5.97
C LEU A 307 -8.92 -11.59 4.76
N ASP A 308 -9.78 -12.53 4.40
CA ASP A 308 -10.94 -12.23 3.58
C ASP A 308 -11.98 -11.54 4.47
N ALA A 309 -12.16 -10.24 4.27
CA ALA A 309 -12.97 -9.41 5.16
C ALA A 309 -14.46 -9.79 5.11
N THR A 310 -14.91 -10.41 4.02
CA THR A 310 -16.31 -10.79 3.83
C THR A 310 -16.66 -12.08 4.57
N THR A 311 -15.74 -13.05 4.60
CA THR A 311 -15.97 -14.34 5.27
C THR A 311 -15.34 -14.44 6.64
N ASP A 312 -14.54 -13.46 7.06
CA ASP A 312 -13.76 -13.45 8.31
C ASP A 312 -12.89 -14.70 8.46
N THR A 313 -12.34 -15.16 7.34
CA THR A 313 -11.42 -16.30 7.26
C THR A 313 -10.11 -15.84 6.64
N GLY A 314 -8.98 -16.41 7.07
CA GLY A 314 -7.68 -15.97 6.58
C GLY A 314 -6.73 -17.07 6.18
N ILE A 315 -5.65 -16.65 5.55
CA ILE A 315 -4.48 -17.47 5.22
C ILE A 315 -3.24 -16.93 5.94
N SER A 316 -2.30 -17.81 6.25
CA SER A 316 -1.07 -17.48 6.97
C SER A 316 0.16 -17.80 6.14
N VAL A 317 1.08 -16.85 6.03
CA VAL A 317 2.39 -17.07 5.41
C VAL A 317 3.46 -17.00 6.49
N ARG A 318 4.13 -18.13 6.71
CA ARG A 318 5.24 -18.23 7.66
C ARG A 318 6.50 -17.53 7.15
N PRO A 319 7.27 -16.85 8.02
CA PRO A 319 8.60 -16.37 7.69
C PRO A 319 9.50 -17.51 7.24
N LYS A 320 10.27 -17.26 6.18
CA LYS A 320 11.33 -18.15 5.68
C LYS A 320 12.44 -17.27 5.12
N PRO A 321 13.73 -17.60 5.31
CA PRO A 321 14.82 -16.80 4.76
C PRO A 321 14.63 -16.49 3.28
N GLY A 322 14.66 -15.19 2.92
CA GLY A 322 14.58 -14.72 1.53
C GLY A 322 13.20 -14.86 0.87
N ARG A 323 12.21 -15.40 1.58
CA ARG A 323 10.84 -15.49 1.06
C ARG A 323 10.27 -14.08 0.89
N ALA A 324 9.70 -13.85 -0.29
CA ALA A 324 8.99 -12.64 -0.62
C ALA A 324 7.48 -12.91 -0.69
N ILE A 325 6.70 -11.88 -0.36
CA ILE A 325 5.26 -11.83 -0.55
C ILE A 325 4.98 -10.61 -1.40
N LEU A 326 4.28 -10.80 -2.51
CA LEU A 326 3.60 -9.72 -3.20
C LEU A 326 2.12 -9.78 -2.85
N MET A 327 1.55 -8.64 -2.46
CA MET A 327 0.12 -8.52 -2.17
C MET A 327 -0.43 -7.22 -2.74
N GLU A 328 -1.70 -7.22 -3.11
CA GLU A 328 -2.43 -5.97 -3.36
C GLU A 328 -2.62 -5.21 -2.04
N GLN A 329 -2.42 -3.88 -2.06
CA GLN A 329 -2.33 -3.06 -0.85
C GLN A 329 -3.65 -2.86 -0.09
N ASP A 330 -4.77 -3.15 -0.73
CA ASP A 330 -6.14 -3.08 -0.20
C ASP A 330 -6.55 -4.37 0.54
N ILE A 331 -5.66 -5.37 0.65
CA ILE A 331 -5.90 -6.59 1.42
C ILE A 331 -5.75 -6.32 2.91
N VAL A 332 -6.74 -6.74 3.69
CA VAL A 332 -6.69 -6.70 5.15
C VAL A 332 -5.67 -7.73 5.65
N HIS A 333 -4.65 -7.27 6.36
CA HIS A 333 -3.58 -8.14 6.84
C HIS A 333 -3.05 -7.70 8.21
N LYS A 334 -2.30 -8.59 8.86
CA LYS A 334 -1.53 -8.28 10.07
C LYS A 334 -0.32 -9.18 10.20
N VAL A 335 0.59 -8.83 11.10
CA VAL A 335 1.69 -9.70 11.54
C VAL A 335 1.34 -10.32 12.89
N ASN A 336 1.57 -11.60 13.08
CA ASN A 336 1.58 -12.18 14.42
C ASN A 336 2.95 -11.92 15.07
N PRO A 337 3.01 -11.61 16.37
CA PRO A 337 4.29 -11.57 17.06
C PRO A 337 4.93 -12.96 17.10
N PRO A 338 6.27 -13.05 17.18
CA PRO A 338 6.94 -14.30 17.53
C PRO A 338 6.40 -14.91 18.83
N SER A 339 6.42 -16.25 18.90
CA SER A 339 6.08 -17.01 20.09
C SER A 339 7.22 -16.99 21.10
N SER A 340 6.98 -17.47 22.32
CA SER A 340 8.04 -17.66 23.33
C SER A 340 9.13 -18.66 22.90
N LEU A 341 8.83 -19.54 21.94
CA LEU A 341 9.78 -20.52 21.41
C LEU A 341 10.86 -19.88 20.51
N ALA A 342 10.66 -18.62 20.09
CA ALA A 342 11.68 -17.86 19.38
C ALA A 342 12.82 -17.38 20.30
N GLU A 343 12.69 -17.56 21.62
CA GLU A 343 13.73 -17.26 22.62
C GLU A 343 14.29 -15.83 22.46
N GLY A 344 13.41 -14.84 22.35
CA GLY A 344 13.79 -13.43 22.20
C GLY A 344 14.23 -13.01 20.79
N ARG A 345 14.24 -13.91 19.80
CA ARG A 345 14.54 -13.55 18.40
C ARG A 345 13.50 -12.60 17.82
N LEU A 346 13.99 -11.69 16.99
CA LEU A 346 13.20 -10.71 16.27
C LEU A 346 12.91 -11.24 14.86
N ARG A 347 11.66 -11.13 14.41
CA ARG A 347 11.28 -11.42 13.02
C ARG A 347 11.51 -10.19 12.17
N LEU A 348 12.54 -10.23 11.33
CA LEU A 348 12.94 -9.13 10.46
C LEU A 348 12.22 -9.21 9.11
N SER A 349 11.56 -8.11 8.73
CA SER A 349 11.05 -7.94 7.37
C SER A 349 11.35 -6.57 6.79
N LEU A 350 11.64 -6.54 5.49
CA LEU A 350 11.75 -5.34 4.69
C LEU A 350 10.55 -5.25 3.74
N VAL A 351 9.92 -4.09 3.65
CA VAL A 351 8.65 -3.87 2.97
C VAL A 351 8.77 -2.68 2.03
N TRP A 352 8.30 -2.84 0.79
CA TRP A 352 8.12 -1.77 -0.17
C TRP A 352 6.65 -1.56 -0.47
N LYS A 353 6.21 -0.30 -0.44
CA LYS A 353 4.92 0.13 -0.99
C LYS A 353 5.16 0.62 -2.41
N LEU A 354 4.52 -0.03 -3.39
CA LEU A 354 4.79 0.14 -4.81
C LEU A 354 3.54 0.51 -5.59
N ALA A 355 3.73 1.25 -6.68
CA ALA A 355 2.75 1.45 -7.74
C ALA A 355 3.27 0.78 -9.02
N PHE A 356 2.46 -0.09 -9.61
CA PHE A 356 2.73 -0.75 -10.88
C PHE A 356 1.95 -0.01 -11.96
N ILE A 357 2.66 0.77 -12.78
CA ILE A 357 2.07 1.61 -13.83
C ILE A 357 2.07 0.82 -15.14
N PRO A 358 0.90 0.48 -15.73
CA PRO A 358 0.85 -0.27 -16.97
C PRO A 358 1.57 0.47 -18.12
N ARG A 359 2.47 -0.20 -18.85
CA ARG A 359 3.17 0.41 -20.00
C ARG A 359 2.27 0.67 -21.20
N ASN A 360 1.31 -0.22 -21.43
CA ASN A 360 0.38 -0.14 -22.54
C ASN A 360 -1.03 0.16 -22.02
N THR A 361 -1.54 1.36 -22.30
CA THR A 361 -2.95 1.71 -22.02
C THR A 361 -3.93 1.05 -23.00
N ASN A 362 -3.41 0.46 -24.10
CA ASN A 362 -4.20 -0.19 -25.14
C ASN A 362 -4.77 -1.57 -24.76
N PHE A 363 -4.52 -2.09 -23.56
CA PHE A 363 -5.21 -3.30 -23.05
C PHE A 363 -6.74 -3.15 -23.07
N ASN A 364 -7.25 -1.91 -23.10
CA ASN A 364 -8.69 -1.61 -23.10
C ASN A 364 -9.38 -1.67 -24.49
N ARG A 365 -8.66 -1.82 -25.62
CA ARG A 365 -9.26 -1.58 -26.97
C ARG A 365 -9.66 -2.80 -27.80
N ARG A 366 -9.40 -4.04 -27.40
CA ARG A 366 -9.96 -5.20 -28.12
C ARG A 366 -11.08 -5.82 -27.31
N GLY A 367 -12.31 -5.40 -27.63
CA GLY A 367 -13.57 -5.96 -27.16
C GLY A 367 -13.82 -7.41 -27.60
N GLY A 368 -12.90 -8.32 -27.27
CA GLY A 368 -13.10 -9.77 -27.29
C GLY A 368 -12.99 -10.26 -25.86
N GLY A 369 -14.06 -10.85 -25.33
CA GLY A 369 -14.19 -11.24 -23.92
C GLY A 369 -12.97 -11.99 -23.38
N GLY A 370 -12.40 -11.45 -22.31
CA GLY A 370 -11.18 -11.97 -21.68
C GLY A 370 -10.02 -10.97 -21.69
N GLY A 371 -10.27 -9.68 -21.45
CA GLY A 371 -9.20 -8.73 -21.14
C GLY A 371 -8.45 -9.23 -19.91
N GLU A 372 -7.22 -9.68 -20.09
CA GLU A 372 -6.32 -9.91 -18.96
C GLU A 372 -6.08 -8.55 -18.32
N GLY A 373 -6.89 -8.25 -17.30
CA GLY A 373 -6.77 -7.05 -16.50
C GLY A 373 -5.40 -6.96 -15.85
N VAL A 374 -5.09 -5.77 -15.36
CA VAL A 374 -3.91 -5.53 -14.52
C VAL A 374 -3.98 -6.50 -13.33
N ARG A 375 -2.99 -7.38 -13.22
CA ARG A 375 -2.99 -8.47 -12.22
C ARG A 375 -1.59 -8.72 -11.70
N LEU A 376 -1.54 -9.08 -10.43
CA LEU A 376 -0.31 -9.50 -9.76
C LEU A 376 0.11 -10.92 -10.17
N ALA A 377 -0.86 -11.83 -10.28
CA ALA A 377 -0.61 -13.22 -10.64
C ALA A 377 -0.28 -13.38 -12.13
N ARG A 378 0.75 -14.16 -12.44
CA ARG A 378 1.19 -14.42 -13.81
C ARG A 378 0.60 -15.73 -14.35
N SER A 379 0.36 -15.81 -15.65
CA SER A 379 -0.30 -16.98 -16.25
C SER A 379 0.58 -18.24 -16.19
N GLU A 380 1.90 -18.07 -16.25
CA GLU A 380 2.89 -19.13 -16.09
C GLU A 380 2.93 -19.75 -14.69
N TRP A 381 2.31 -19.12 -13.68
CA TRP A 381 2.22 -19.64 -12.31
C TRP A 381 0.97 -20.50 -12.07
N GLY A 382 0.18 -20.75 -13.11
CA GLY A 382 -1.12 -21.40 -13.00
C GLY A 382 -2.23 -20.46 -12.52
N GLN A 383 -3.46 -20.98 -12.48
CA GLN A 383 -4.60 -20.19 -12.02
C GLN A 383 -4.52 -19.96 -10.51
N PRO A 384 -4.72 -18.72 -10.03
CA PRO A 384 -4.81 -18.45 -8.59
C PRO A 384 -5.90 -19.30 -7.94
N THR A 385 -5.58 -19.90 -6.80
CA THR A 385 -6.56 -20.64 -6.00
C THR A 385 -7.48 -19.65 -5.29
N SER A 386 -8.78 -19.80 -5.47
CA SER A 386 -9.76 -18.92 -4.82
C SER A 386 -9.97 -19.35 -3.37
N PHE A 387 -10.04 -18.36 -2.49
CA PHE A 387 -10.28 -18.53 -1.06
C PHE A 387 -11.41 -17.61 -0.60
N GLY A 388 -12.09 -17.97 0.50
CA GLY A 388 -13.13 -17.14 1.11
C GLY A 388 -14.25 -16.76 0.14
N SER A 389 -14.55 -15.46 0.07
CA SER A 389 -15.58 -14.89 -0.80
C SER A 389 -15.30 -15.09 -2.30
N ALA A 390 -14.02 -15.19 -2.70
CA ALA A 390 -13.65 -15.41 -4.10
C ALA A 390 -14.17 -16.74 -4.67
N VAL A 391 -14.27 -17.77 -3.82
CA VAL A 391 -14.85 -19.08 -4.21
C VAL A 391 -16.32 -18.93 -4.63
N ARG A 392 -17.08 -18.09 -3.90
CA ARG A 392 -18.50 -17.86 -4.18
C ARG A 392 -18.67 -17.12 -5.51
N VAL A 393 -17.87 -16.09 -5.74
CA VAL A 393 -17.89 -15.33 -7.00
C VAL A 393 -17.55 -16.22 -8.20
N ASP A 394 -16.55 -17.10 -8.07
CA ASP A 394 -16.24 -18.06 -9.13
C ASP A 394 -17.35 -19.08 -9.37
N ALA A 395 -18.04 -19.52 -8.33
CA ALA A 395 -19.17 -20.43 -8.48
C ALA A 395 -20.29 -19.76 -9.29
N VAL A 396 -20.65 -18.51 -8.94
CA VAL A 396 -21.65 -17.72 -9.67
C VAL A 396 -21.21 -17.49 -11.12
N LYS A 397 -19.96 -17.09 -11.35
CA LYS A 397 -19.42 -16.89 -12.70
C LYS A 397 -19.52 -18.16 -13.55
N ARG A 398 -19.20 -19.34 -12.98
CA ARG A 398 -19.32 -20.62 -13.68
C ARG A 398 -20.77 -20.96 -14.00
N GLN A 399 -21.69 -20.71 -13.08
CA GLN A 399 -23.12 -20.94 -13.29
C GLN A 399 -23.66 -20.08 -14.45
N LEU A 400 -23.38 -18.77 -14.44
CA LEU A 400 -23.83 -17.86 -15.50
C LEU A 400 -23.28 -18.23 -16.89
N LEU A 401 -22.01 -18.67 -16.96
CA LEU A 401 -21.41 -19.16 -18.20
C LEU A 401 -22.08 -20.44 -18.70
N ALA A 402 -22.44 -21.35 -17.80
CA ALA A 402 -23.17 -22.57 -18.15
C ALA A 402 -24.57 -22.26 -18.69
N GLU A 403 -25.31 -21.37 -18.03
CA GLU A 403 -26.65 -20.93 -18.46
C GLU A 403 -26.61 -20.25 -19.83
N THR A 404 -25.65 -19.33 -20.05
CA THR A 404 -25.46 -18.66 -21.34
C THR A 404 -25.15 -19.66 -22.46
N LYS A 405 -24.32 -20.68 -22.17
CA LYS A 405 -23.99 -21.74 -23.13
C LYS A 405 -25.23 -22.58 -23.45
N SER A 406 -26.02 -22.95 -22.45
CA SER A 406 -27.28 -23.69 -22.64
C SER A 406 -28.30 -22.91 -23.46
N GLN A 407 -28.49 -21.62 -23.19
CA GLN A 407 -29.38 -20.76 -23.97
C GLN A 407 -28.95 -20.67 -25.44
N ARG A 408 -27.65 -20.50 -25.71
CA ARG A 408 -27.10 -20.49 -27.08
C ARG A 408 -27.25 -21.83 -27.80
N GLN A 409 -27.29 -22.94 -27.09
CA GLN A 409 -27.53 -24.26 -27.66
C GLN A 409 -29.02 -24.50 -27.96
N GLN A 410 -29.94 -23.94 -27.17
CA GLN A 410 -31.39 -24.02 -27.42
C GLN A 410 -31.86 -23.13 -28.58
N GLN A 411 -31.09 -22.10 -28.94
CA GLN A 411 -31.38 -21.17 -30.05
C GLN A 411 -30.81 -21.63 -31.40
N LYS A 412 -30.05 -22.72 -31.44
CA LYS A 412 -29.52 -23.34 -32.66
C LYS A 412 -30.29 -24.60 -32.97
#